data_AF-A0A3A8WB66-F1
#
_entry.id   AF-A0A3A8WB66-F1
#
_cell.length_a   1.000
_cell.length_b   1.000
_cell.length_c   1.000
_cell.angle_alpha   90.00
_cell.angle_beta   90.00
_cell.angle_gamma   90.00
#
_symmetry.space_group_name_H-M   'P 1'
#
loop_
_entity.id
_entity.type
_entity.pdbx_description
1 polymer ?
#
loop_
_entity_poly.entity_id
_entity_poly.type
_entity_poly.pdbx_seq_one_letter_code
_entity_poly.pdbx_strand_id
1 'polypeptide(L)'
;MITEKYRTKENIPSKPKSIKDILKRAVQKVTYIIRRLTPVECERLQGYPDNWTKYGADGTEIADTARYRAIGNSICVYCAERVYLGILDALEEEADNEHME
;
A
#
# COMPACT_ATOMS: atom_id res chain seq x y z
N MET A 1 -29.01 -49.25 -1.42
CA MET A 1 -28.54 -47.86 -1.57
C MET A 1 -27.20 -47.90 -2.29
N ILE A 2 -27.09 -47.11 -3.36
CA ILE A 2 -26.17 -47.17 -4.52
C ILE A 2 -24.67 -47.32 -4.14
N THR A 3 -24.04 -48.41 -4.59
CA THR A 3 -22.58 -48.56 -4.76
C THR A 3 -22.16 -48.09 -6.17
N GLU A 4 -20.85 -47.93 -6.45
CA GLU A 4 -20.23 -47.71 -7.78
C GLU A 4 -19.90 -46.28 -8.32
N LYS A 5 -20.00 -45.17 -7.57
CA LYS A 5 -19.76 -43.82 -8.16
C LYS A 5 -18.31 -43.33 -8.34
N TYR A 6 -17.27 -44.08 -7.98
CA TYR A 6 -15.89 -43.60 -8.10
C TYR A 6 -15.02 -44.55 -8.93
N ARG A 7 -15.35 -44.66 -10.22
CA ARG A 7 -14.46 -45.22 -11.24
C ARG A 7 -13.27 -44.27 -11.42
N THR A 8 -12.07 -44.76 -11.12
CA THR A 8 -10.78 -44.13 -11.37
C THR A 8 -10.67 -43.67 -12.82
N LYS A 9 -10.48 -42.36 -13.04
CA LYS A 9 -10.13 -41.84 -14.36
C LYS A 9 -8.67 -42.17 -14.63
N GLU A 10 -8.44 -42.99 -15.64
CA GLU A 10 -7.10 -43.33 -16.13
C GLU A 10 -6.31 -42.07 -16.49
N ASN A 11 -5.04 -42.04 -16.07
CA ASN A 11 -4.07 -41.00 -16.39
C ASN A 11 -3.62 -41.18 -17.85
N ILE A 12 -4.35 -40.55 -18.78
CA ILE A 12 -4.01 -40.51 -20.20
C ILE A 12 -2.75 -39.64 -20.35
N PRO A 13 -1.68 -40.11 -21.03
CA PRO A 13 -0.48 -39.31 -21.22
C PRO A 13 -0.86 -38.03 -21.98
N SER A 14 -0.74 -36.88 -21.31
CA SER A 14 -1.01 -35.59 -21.92
C SER A 14 -0.12 -35.43 -23.14
N LYS A 15 -0.69 -35.18 -24.32
CA LYS A 15 0.05 -34.97 -25.57
C LYS A 15 1.27 -34.07 -25.33
N PRO A 16 2.43 -34.35 -25.94
CA PRO A 16 3.61 -33.52 -25.78
C PRO A 16 3.27 -32.08 -26.17
N LYS A 17 3.49 -31.15 -25.25
CA LYS A 17 3.22 -29.72 -25.45
C LYS A 17 4.06 -29.26 -26.64
N SER A 18 3.43 -28.64 -27.62
CA SER A 18 4.09 -28.20 -28.84
C SER A 18 5.20 -27.22 -28.49
N ILE A 19 6.32 -27.25 -29.21
CA ILE A 19 7.41 -26.25 -29.09
C ILE A 19 6.83 -24.82 -29.20
N LYS A 20 5.79 -24.65 -30.01
CA LYS A 20 5.05 -23.39 -30.14
C LYS A 20 4.37 -22.95 -28.84
N ASP A 21 3.84 -23.87 -28.04
CA ASP A 21 3.19 -23.58 -26.75
C ASP A 21 4.20 -23.21 -25.67
N ILE A 22 5.39 -23.82 -25.72
CA ILE A 22 6.51 -23.50 -24.83
C ILE A 22 7.04 -22.10 -25.17
N LEU A 23 7.28 -21.81 -26.45
CA LEU A 23 7.70 -20.49 -26.92
C LEU A 23 6.68 -19.39 -26.61
N LYS A 24 5.37 -19.68 -26.76
CA LYS A 24 4.30 -18.72 -26.45
C LYS A 24 4.24 -18.34 -24.96
N ARG A 25 4.63 -19.25 -24.05
CA ARG A 25 4.80 -18.96 -22.62
C ARG A 25 6.08 -18.19 -22.32
N ALA A 26 7.15 -18.47 -23.06
CA ALA A 26 8.45 -17.80 -22.86
C ALA A 26 8.41 -16.32 -23.25
N VAL A 27 7.52 -15.93 -24.19
CA VAL A 27 7.34 -14.54 -24.60
C VAL A 27 6.20 -13.91 -23.80
N GLN A 28 6.46 -13.54 -22.55
CA GLN A 28 5.53 -12.74 -21.75
C GLN A 28 5.46 -11.33 -22.35
N LYS A 29 4.33 -10.99 -22.99
CA LYS A 29 4.06 -9.63 -23.48
C LYS A 29 3.91 -8.71 -22.28
N VAL A 30 4.88 -7.82 -22.05
CA VAL A 30 4.80 -6.78 -21.02
C VAL A 30 3.80 -5.73 -21.52
N THR A 31 2.68 -5.59 -20.82
CA THR A 31 1.70 -4.53 -21.04
C THR A 31 1.75 -3.56 -19.87
N TYR A 32 2.09 -2.30 -20.14
CA TYR A 32 2.03 -1.24 -19.15
C TYR A 32 0.58 -0.80 -18.94
N ILE A 33 0.19 -0.57 -17.69
CA ILE A 33 -1.15 -0.13 -17.30
C ILE A 33 -0.99 1.12 -16.42
N ILE A 34 -1.69 2.19 -16.76
CA ILE A 34 -1.80 3.38 -15.92
C ILE A 34 -2.83 3.09 -14.82
N ARG A 35 -2.45 3.30 -13.57
CA ARG A 35 -3.35 3.19 -12.40
C ARG A 35 -3.18 4.37 -11.47
N ARG A 36 -4.19 4.61 -10.63
CA ARG A 36 -4.07 5.51 -9.49
C ARG A 36 -3.21 4.87 -8.40
N LEU A 37 -2.61 5.70 -7.57
CA LEU A 37 -2.05 5.28 -6.30
C LEU A 37 -3.17 4.78 -5.40
N THR A 38 -2.88 3.74 -4.63
CA THR A 38 -3.76 3.24 -3.57
C THR A 38 -3.71 4.17 -2.36
N PRO A 39 -4.71 4.13 -1.45
CA PRO A 39 -4.66 4.97 -0.26
C PRO A 39 -3.41 4.73 0.59
N VAL A 40 -2.93 3.48 0.70
CA VAL A 40 -1.70 3.13 1.44
C VAL A 40 -0.46 3.71 0.78
N GLU A 41 -0.38 3.73 -0.56
CA GLU A 41 0.72 4.40 -1.26
C GLU A 41 0.69 5.91 -0.98
N CYS A 42 -0.48 6.54 -0.94
CA CYS A 42 -0.60 7.97 -0.58
C CYS A 42 -0.27 8.24 0.90
N GLU A 43 -0.63 7.35 1.82
CA GLU A 43 -0.24 7.43 3.24
C GLU A 43 1.28 7.44 3.38
N ARG A 44 1.96 6.49 2.73
CA ARG A 44 3.42 6.41 2.73
C ARG A 44 4.07 7.63 2.10
N LEU A 45 3.50 8.17 1.02
CA LEU A 45 4.00 9.41 0.41
C LEU A 45 3.96 10.60 1.38
N GLN A 46 2.94 10.66 2.25
CA GLN A 46 2.84 11.68 3.29
C GLN A 46 3.63 11.36 4.56
N GLY A 47 4.26 10.19 4.67
CA GLY A 47 5.00 9.75 5.86
C GLY A 47 4.12 9.13 6.95
N TYR A 48 2.88 8.75 6.64
CA TYR A 48 2.00 8.05 7.58
C TYR A 48 2.29 6.55 7.63
N PRO A 49 2.04 5.89 8.78
CA PRO A 49 2.00 4.43 8.87
C PRO A 49 0.96 3.81 7.93
N ASP A 50 1.16 2.55 7.59
CA ASP A 50 0.20 1.80 6.77
C ASP A 50 -1.18 1.75 7.42
N ASN A 51 -2.22 2.06 6.65
CA ASN A 51 -3.62 2.06 7.09
C ASN A 51 -3.97 3.15 8.11
N TRP A 52 -3.17 4.22 8.20
CA TRP A 52 -3.42 5.35 9.10
C TRP A 52 -4.84 5.94 8.95
N THR A 53 -5.36 5.98 7.73
CA THR A 53 -6.69 6.52 7.42
C THR A 53 -7.76 5.45 7.22
N LYS A 54 -7.47 4.19 7.55
CA LYS A 54 -8.39 3.08 7.27
C LYS A 54 -9.67 3.15 8.11
N TYR A 55 -9.59 3.65 9.34
CA TYR A 55 -10.72 3.67 10.27
C TYR A 55 -11.06 5.09 10.70
N GLY A 56 -12.37 5.35 10.85
CA GLY A 56 -12.90 6.57 11.42
C GLY A 56 -12.74 6.62 12.93
N ALA A 57 -13.11 7.76 13.53
CA ALA A 57 -13.12 7.93 14.98
C ALA A 57 -14.08 6.94 15.69
N ASP A 58 -15.05 6.42 14.97
CA ASP A 58 -16.01 5.39 15.39
C ASP A 58 -15.48 3.96 15.22
N GLY A 59 -14.27 3.78 14.68
CA GLY A 59 -13.70 2.47 14.36
C GLY A 59 -14.26 1.82 13.09
N THR A 60 -15.12 2.53 12.35
CA THR A 60 -15.69 2.02 11.08
C THR A 60 -14.69 2.19 9.95
N GLU A 61 -14.61 1.22 9.04
CA GLU A 61 -13.74 1.32 7.87
C GLU A 61 -14.20 2.42 6.90
N ILE A 62 -13.27 3.28 6.50
CA ILE A 62 -13.53 4.44 5.66
C ILE A 62 -13.36 4.05 4.19
N ALA A 63 -14.30 4.49 3.34
CA ALA A 63 -14.21 4.32 1.89
C ALA A 63 -12.99 5.06 1.29
N ASP A 64 -12.38 4.48 0.26
CA ASP A 64 -11.17 5.01 -0.41
C ASP A 64 -11.27 6.50 -0.77
N THR A 65 -12.41 6.96 -1.29
CA THR A 65 -12.62 8.38 -1.64
C THR A 65 -12.43 9.30 -0.44
N ALA A 66 -12.95 8.91 0.73
CA ALA A 66 -12.79 9.68 1.95
C ALA A 66 -11.35 9.59 2.49
N ARG A 67 -10.68 8.44 2.32
CA ARG A 67 -9.25 8.28 2.63
C ARG A 67 -8.37 9.22 1.79
N TYR A 68 -8.56 9.26 0.48
CA TYR A 68 -7.84 10.18 -0.40
C TYR A 68 -8.05 11.64 0.00
N ARG A 69 -9.28 12.02 0.36
CA ARG A 69 -9.58 13.39 0.84
C ARG A 69 -8.88 13.69 2.16
N ALA A 70 -8.89 12.76 3.11
CA ALA A 70 -8.22 12.93 4.40
C ALA A 70 -6.72 13.12 4.21
N ILE A 71 -6.06 12.24 3.43
CA ILE A 71 -4.62 12.30 3.17
C ILE A 71 -4.27 13.60 2.41
N GLY A 72 -5.05 13.96 1.40
CA GLY A 72 -4.80 15.14 0.55
C GLY A 72 -4.99 16.48 1.27
N ASN A 73 -5.86 16.53 2.28
CA ASN A 73 -6.05 17.72 3.12
C ASN A 73 -5.11 17.75 4.33
N SER A 74 -4.30 16.70 4.52
CA SER A 74 -3.38 16.60 5.66
C SER A 74 -2.02 17.23 5.36
N ILE A 75 -1.22 17.41 6.42
CA ILE A 75 0.18 17.84 6.32
C ILE A 75 1.09 16.63 6.05
N CYS A 76 2.13 16.81 5.23
CA CYS A 76 3.19 15.82 5.07
C CYS A 76 4.03 15.75 6.35
N VAL A 77 4.16 14.56 6.94
CA VAL A 77 4.82 14.33 8.24
C VAL A 77 6.26 14.83 8.24
N TYR A 78 6.99 14.60 7.16
CA TYR A 78 8.39 15.06 7.02
C TYR A 78 8.52 16.58 7.04
N CYS A 79 7.56 17.30 6.45
CA CYS A 79 7.55 18.75 6.47
C CYS A 79 7.21 19.28 7.87
N ALA A 80 6.24 18.67 8.53
CA ALA A 80 5.85 19.04 9.88
C ALA A 80 7.00 18.86 10.86
N GLU A 81 7.67 17.70 10.82
CA GLU A 81 8.85 17.39 11.64
C GLU A 81 9.92 18.48 11.51
N ARG A 82 10.25 18.89 10.28
CA ARG A 82 11.29 19.90 10.06
C ARG A 82 10.96 21.26 10.66
N VAL A 83 9.68 21.66 10.60
CA VAL A 83 9.20 22.90 11.21
C VAL A 83 9.27 22.82 12.73
N TYR A 84 8.80 21.71 13.32
CA TYR A 84 8.82 21.54 14.77
C TYR A 84 10.23 21.52 15.35
N LEU A 85 11.20 20.91 14.66
CA LEU A 85 12.60 20.97 15.07
C LEU A 85 13.09 22.43 15.17
N GLY A 86 12.79 23.27 14.18
CA GLY A 86 13.17 24.68 14.24
C GLY A 86 12.46 25.47 15.34
N ILE A 87 11.23 25.10 15.69
CA ILE A 87 10.52 25.69 16.83
C ILE A 87 11.19 25.28 18.14
N LEU A 88 11.57 24.01 18.28
CA LEU A 88 12.28 23.52 19.46
C LEU A 88 13.63 24.23 19.63
N ASP A 89 14.42 24.33 18.57
CA ASP A 89 15.71 25.03 18.59
C ASP A 89 15.54 26.49 19.09
N ALA A 90 14.52 27.20 18.61
CA ALA A 90 14.26 28.58 19.04
C ALA A 90 13.82 28.69 20.51
N LEU A 91 13.02 27.73 20.99
CA LEU A 91 12.58 27.69 22.39
C LEU A 91 13.74 27.35 23.34
N GLU A 92 14.67 26.51 22.90
CA GLU A 92 15.90 26.20 23.65
C GLU A 92 16.80 27.43 23.75
N GLU A 93 16.98 28.18 22.66
CA GLU A 93 17.74 29.45 22.66
C GLU A 93 17.14 30.49 23.63
N GLU A 94 15.82 30.65 23.66
CA GLU A 94 15.16 31.56 24.61
C GLU A 94 15.39 31.14 26.07
N ALA A 95 15.26 29.84 26.39
CA ALA A 95 15.48 29.33 27.73
C ALA A 95 16.93 29.51 28.22
N ASP A 96 17.90 29.29 27.33
CA ASP A 96 19.32 29.51 27.64
C ASP A 96 19.64 30.98 27.89
N ASN A 97 19.02 31.90 27.13
CA ASN A 97 19.18 33.34 27.33
C ASN A 97 18.58 33.79 28.68
N GLU A 98 17.40 33.29 29.05
CA GLU A 98 16.78 33.57 30.36
C GLU A 98 17.59 33.00 31.55
N HIS A 99 18.38 31.94 31.35
CA HIS A 99 19.24 31.36 32.39
C HIS A 99 20.59 32.07 32.55
N MET A 100 21.00 32.89 31.58
CA MET A 100 22.22 33.70 31.65
C MET A 100 22.00 35.10 32.23
N GLU A 101 20.75 35.54 32.35
CA GLU A 101 20.34 36.81 32.97
C GLU A 101 20.04 36.65 34.48
#